data_AF-A0A7J4LQ04-F1
#
_entry.id   AF-A0A7J4LQ04-F1
#
_cell.length_a   1.000
_cell.length_b   1.000
_cell.length_c   1.000
_cell.angle_alpha   90.00
_cell.angle_beta   90.00
_cell.angle_gamma   90.00
#
_symmetry.space_group_name_H-M   'P 1'
#
loop_
_entity.id
_entity.type
_entity.pdbx_description
1 polymer ?
#
loop_
_entity_poly.entity_id
_entity_poly.type
_entity_poly.pdbx_seq_one_letter_code
_entity_poly.pdbx_strand_id
1 'polypeptide(L)' 'MEGLIANYKRGKSTQDDNQMIVLVVGVDNREKAQKWVGKKVTWKSPGKEAKLITG' A
#
# COMPACT_ATOMS: atom_id res chain seq x y z
N MET A 1 -4.97 -0.58 -11.69
CA MET A 1 -4.59 0.77 -11.21
C MET A 1 -3.30 0.59 -10.43
N GLU A 2 -2.31 1.41 -10.73
CA GLU A 2 -0.97 1.27 -10.15
C GLU A 2 -0.90 2.07 -8.85
N GLY A 3 -0.28 1.47 -7.85
CA GLY A 3 -0.05 2.07 -6.54
C GLY A 3 1.38 1.84 -6.13
N LEU A 4 2.00 2.87 -5.57
CA LEU A 4 3.36 2.82 -5.05
C LEU A 4 3.30 2.64 -3.53
N ILE A 5 3.93 1.57 -3.03
CA ILE A 5 4.12 1.40 -1.58
C ILE A 5 5.16 2.43 -1.16
N ALA A 6 4.74 3.46 -0.44
CA ALA A 6 5.62 4.57 -0.08
C ALA A 6 6.47 4.24 1.13
N ASN A 7 5.85 3.73 2.19
CA ASN A 7 6.50 3.34 3.44
C ASN A 7 5.56 2.47 4.29
N TYR A 8 6.10 1.83 5.32
CA TYR A 8 5.29 1.32 6.42
C TYR A 8 4.87 2.48 7.31
N LYS A 9 3.77 2.31 8.06
CA LYS A 9 3.41 3.27 9.10
C LYS A 9 4.57 3.37 10.08
N ARG A 10 5.04 4.59 10.33
CA ARG A 10 6.22 4.81 11.16
C ARG A 10 6.10 6.11 11.94
N GLY A 11 6.68 6.11 13.12
CA GLY A 11 7.06 7.32 13.85
C GLY A 11 8.46 7.78 13.44
N LYS A 12 9.02 8.71 14.23
CA LYS A 12 10.39 9.21 14.02
C LYS A 12 11.44 8.10 14.15
N SER A 13 11.27 7.19 15.13
CA SER A 13 12.24 6.13 15.46
C SER A 13 11.62 4.73 15.54
N THR A 14 10.33 4.59 15.29
CA THR A 14 9.61 3.31 15.32
C THR A 14 8.94 3.05 13.99
N GLN A 15 8.84 1.80 13.58
CA GLN A 15 8.14 1.37 12.38
C GLN A 15 7.16 0.27 12.75
N ASP A 16 5.90 0.42 12.32
CA ASP A 16 4.84 -0.56 12.44
C ASP A 16 4.69 -1.29 11.11
N ASP A 17 5.29 -2.47 11.00
CA ASP A 17 5.31 -3.32 9.80
C ASP A 17 3.94 -3.92 9.42
N ASN A 18 2.98 -3.94 10.35
CA ASN A 18 1.63 -4.45 10.09
C ASN A 18 0.78 -3.54 9.19
N GLN A 19 1.15 -2.27 9.03
CA GLN A 19 0.37 -1.29 8.25
C GLN A 19 1.25 -0.65 7.19
N MET A 20 0.84 -0.75 5.93
CA MET A 20 1.53 -0.12 4.80
C MET A 20 0.80 1.11 4.29
N ILE A 21 1.56 2.13 3.89
CA ILE A 21 1.06 3.34 3.25
C ILE A 21 1.27 3.18 1.74
N VAL A 22 0.15 3.13 1.01
CA VAL A 22 0.14 3.00 -0.46
C VAL A 22 -0.34 4.30 -1.08
N LEU A 23 0.46 4.87 -1.96
CA LEU A 23 0.10 6.01 -2.79
C LEU A 23 -0.52 5.48 -4.09
N VAL A 24 -1.81 5.68 -4.26
CA VAL A 24 -2.52 5.34 -5.50
C VAL A 24 -2.37 6.51 -6.47
N VAL A 25 -1.89 6.23 -7.69
CA VAL A 25 -1.67 7.26 -8.71
C VAL A 25 -3.00 7.95 -9.05
N GLY A 26 -3.07 9.27 -8.90
CA GLY A 26 -4.27 10.09 -9.18
C GLY A 26 -5.23 10.29 -7.99
N VAL A 27 -4.85 9.87 -6.78
CA VAL A 27 -5.60 10.10 -5.54
C VAL A 27 -4.90 11.14 -4.68
N ASP A 28 -5.24 12.41 -4.90
CA ASP A 28 -4.62 13.56 -4.20
C ASP A 28 -5.45 14.09 -3.03
N ASN A 29 -6.68 13.59 -2.86
CA ASN A 29 -7.60 14.11 -1.85
C ASN A 29 -8.23 12.98 -1.01
N ARG A 30 -8.54 13.30 0.26
CA ARG A 30 -9.09 12.37 1.25
C ARG A 30 -10.40 11.71 0.78
N GLU A 31 -11.26 12.47 0.10
CA GLU A 31 -12.54 11.98 -0.43
C GLU A 31 -12.33 10.93 -1.53
N LYS A 32 -11.30 11.11 -2.36
CA LYS A 32 -10.95 10.12 -3.38
C LYS A 32 -10.39 8.86 -2.72
N ALA A 33 -9.57 9.01 -1.67
CA ALA A 33 -8.99 7.90 -0.92
C ALA A 33 -10.04 7.04 -0.18
N GLN A 34 -11.11 7.64 0.34
CA GLN A 34 -12.20 6.91 1.02
C GLN A 34 -12.86 5.85 0.13
N LYS A 35 -12.92 6.07 -1.19
CA LYS A 35 -13.49 5.11 -2.15
C LYS A 35 -12.65 3.83 -2.32
N TRP A 36 -11.43 3.81 -1.78
CA TRP A 36 -10.50 2.69 -1.87
C TRP A 36 -10.46 1.84 -0.59
N VAL A 37 -11.13 2.29 0.47
CA VAL A 37 -11.25 1.53 1.71
C VAL A 37 -12.05 0.25 1.45
N GLY A 38 -11.48 -0.90 1.81
CA GLY A 38 -12.12 -2.22 1.66
C GLY A 38 -11.87 -2.92 0.32
N LYS A 39 -11.10 -2.31 -0.60
CA LYS A 39 -10.65 -3.00 -1.83
C LYS A 39 -9.37 -3.79 -1.55
N LYS A 40 -9.28 -4.99 -2.14
CA LYS A 40 -8.09 -5.84 -2.04
C LYS A 40 -6.94 -5.28 -2.88
N VAL A 41 -5.76 -5.20 -2.29
CA VAL A 41 -4.50 -4.86 -2.95
C VAL A 41 -3.71 -6.13 -3.19
N THR A 42 -3.16 -6.27 -4.38
CA THR A 42 -2.27 -7.38 -4.76
C THR A 42 -0.90 -6.82 -5.04
N TRP A 43 0.10 -7.22 -4.25
CA TRP A 43 1.49 -6.88 -4.51
C TRP A 43 2.24 -8.11 -5.00
N LYS A 44 2.99 -7.96 -6.10
CA LYS A 44 3.86 -9.00 -6.65
C LYS A 44 5.28 -8.72 -6.18
N SER A 45 5.84 -9.61 -5.36
CA SER A 45 7.22 -9.49 -4.91
C SER A 45 8.19 -9.96 -6.00
N PRO A 46 9.29 -9.22 -6.28
CA PRO A 46 10.33 -9.64 -7.21
C PRO A 46 11.22 -10.70 -6.54
N GLY A 47 10.81 -11.96 -6.62
CA GLY A 47 11.59 -13.14 -6.21
C GLY A 47 11.71 -14.16 -7.33
N LYS A 48 12.51 -15.22 -7.10
CA LYS A 48 12.65 -16.37 -8.03
C LYS A 48 11.30 -17.06 -8.31
N GLU A 49 10.37 -16.97 -7.35
CA GLU A 49 8.95 -17.27 -7.51
C GLU A 49 8.13 -16.03 -7.19
N ALA A 50 7.20 -15.68 -8.08
CA ALA A 50 6.34 -14.53 -7.91
C ALA A 50 5.32 -14.79 -6.78
N LYS A 51 5.58 -14.25 -5.59
CA LYS A 51 4.63 -14.29 -4.48
C LYS A 51 3.64 -13.13 -4.60
N LEU A 52 2.35 -13.48 -4.67
CA LEU A 52 1.23 -12.55 -4.60
C LEU A 52 0.84 -12.35 -3.14
N ILE A 53 1.11 -11.16 -2.60
CA ILE A 53 0.68 -10.77 -1.26
C ILE A 53 -0.65 -10.02 -1.41
N THR A 54 -1.69 -10.53 -0.77
CA THR A 54 -3.04 -9.95 -0.80
C THR A 54 -3.40 -9.39 0.56
N GLY A 55 -3.88 -8.14 0.60
CA GLY A 55 -4.35 -7.46 1.80
C GLY A 55 -5.50 -6.51 1.50
#